data_AF-E8WVW5-F1
#
_entry.id   AF-E8WVW5-F1
#
_cell.length_a   1.000
_cell.length_b   1.000
_cell.length_c   1.000
_cell.angle_alpha   90.00
_cell.angle_beta   90.00
_cell.angle_gamma   90.00
#
_symmetry.space_group_name_H-M   'P 1'
#
loop_
_entity.id
_entity.type
_entity.pdbx_description
1 polymer ?
#
loop_
_entity_poly.entity_id
_entity_poly.type
_entity_poly.pdbx_seq_one_letter_code
_entity_poly.pdbx_strand_id
1 'polypeptide(L)'
;MKHSLLALSFLIASMAHAQYGVRRTVYHPEKLLPDVPVTAPDAAFPLRVHLFNVRWGGLGSRNHGYGTGNLLDAANLQGFDFAFECGVPFTPNADPADTYQARWKKSPYQLEILTTEAGASFTRTCTLNLAMEARPFTTANDAHFSHGVSSSLRTPWLDPGFAYEGPSTDHLIQFHVLDGQRQEDSFGDHGWGIANLVDPQPGSVLQGADYRFDCSRGFVTSSQLDNYYQGRWTRPGQKLELLLQRPGSDKVDRCTVSVALRPDPYPERRSRAQNP
;
A
#
# COMPACT_ATOMS: atom_id res chain seq x y z
N MET A 1 26.56 -76.88 25.16
CA MET A 1 27.80 -76.06 25.20
C MET A 1 27.44 -74.62 24.87
N LYS A 2 27.76 -73.73 25.81
CA LYS A 2 28.00 -72.27 25.72
C LYS A 2 26.97 -71.36 25.03
N HIS A 3 26.25 -70.65 25.89
CA HIS A 3 25.53 -69.40 25.67
C HIS A 3 26.41 -68.30 25.07
N SER A 4 25.82 -67.42 24.25
CA SER A 4 26.31 -66.06 24.05
C SER A 4 25.14 -65.12 23.85
N LEU A 5 24.76 -64.48 24.97
CA LEU A 5 23.92 -63.29 25.00
C LEU A 5 24.74 -62.12 24.45
N LEU A 6 24.26 -61.49 23.37
CA LEU A 6 24.71 -60.19 22.93
C LEU A 6 23.80 -59.13 23.57
N ALA A 7 24.32 -58.49 24.61
CA ALA A 7 23.69 -57.35 25.26
C ALA A 7 23.80 -56.13 24.35
N LEU A 8 22.66 -55.66 23.83
CA LEU A 8 22.56 -54.45 23.02
C LEU A 8 22.41 -53.25 23.98
N SER A 9 23.50 -52.52 24.19
CA SER A 9 23.53 -51.31 25.01
C SER A 9 22.83 -50.15 24.28
N PHE A 10 21.64 -49.76 24.75
CA PHE A 10 20.99 -48.50 24.37
C PHE A 10 21.73 -47.32 25.01
N LEU A 11 22.50 -46.58 24.21
CA LEU A 11 23.01 -45.25 24.57
C LEU A 11 21.88 -44.23 24.38
N ILE A 12 21.24 -43.84 25.48
CA ILE A 12 20.32 -42.71 25.52
C ILE A 12 21.18 -41.44 25.52
N ALA A 13 21.36 -40.83 24.34
CA ALA A 13 21.98 -39.51 24.23
C ALA A 13 21.01 -38.47 24.80
N SER A 14 21.32 -37.96 26.00
CA SER A 14 20.62 -36.81 26.59
C SER A 14 20.83 -35.58 25.70
N MET A 15 19.82 -35.24 24.89
CA MET A 15 19.78 -33.94 24.20
C MET A 15 19.58 -32.84 25.24
N ALA A 16 20.68 -32.29 25.73
CA ALA A 16 20.70 -31.01 26.42
C ALA A 16 20.16 -29.96 25.45
N HIS A 17 18.88 -29.61 25.60
CA HIS A 17 18.30 -28.45 24.95
C HIS A 17 18.99 -27.23 25.55
N ALA A 18 20.04 -26.76 24.89
CA ALA A 18 20.55 -25.41 25.08
C ALA A 18 19.38 -24.47 24.81
N GLN A 19 18.71 -24.03 25.88
CA GLN A 19 17.81 -22.90 25.83
C GLN A 19 18.68 -21.71 25.47
N TYR A 20 18.83 -21.46 24.18
CA TYR A 20 19.30 -20.18 23.67
C TYR A 20 18.29 -19.16 24.18
N GLY A 21 18.63 -18.56 25.33
CA GLY A 21 17.95 -17.39 25.84
C GLY A 21 18.13 -16.30 24.82
N VAL A 22 17.21 -16.22 23.86
CA VAL A 22 17.04 -15.05 23.02
C VAL A 22 16.78 -13.92 24.01
N ARG A 23 17.84 -13.16 24.33
CA ARG A 23 17.69 -11.87 24.99
C ARG A 23 16.80 -11.06 24.08
N ARG A 24 15.50 -11.05 24.38
CA ARG A 24 14.60 -10.01 23.91
C ARG A 24 15.14 -8.74 24.54
N THR A 25 15.99 -8.03 23.81
CA THR A 25 16.14 -6.60 24.01
C THR A 25 14.73 -6.04 23.88
N VAL A 26 14.12 -5.75 25.03
CA VAL A 26 12.91 -4.95 25.09
C VAL A 26 13.36 -3.58 24.61
N TYR A 27 13.30 -3.38 23.29
CA TYR A 27 13.42 -2.08 22.69
C TYR A 27 12.24 -1.28 23.26
N HIS A 28 12.53 -0.38 24.18
CA HIS A 28 11.61 0.68 24.54
C HIS A 28 11.75 1.70 23.42
N PRO A 29 10.86 1.74 22.40
CA PRO A 29 10.86 2.86 21.50
C PRO A 29 10.65 4.09 22.38
N GLU A 30 11.66 4.94 22.48
CA GLU A 30 11.45 6.34 22.83
C GLU A 30 10.27 6.78 21.97
N LYS A 31 9.19 7.17 22.64
CA LYS A 31 7.88 7.33 22.03
C LYS A 31 7.96 8.57 21.13
N LEU A 32 8.46 8.38 19.91
CA LEU A 32 8.56 9.43 18.90
C LEU A 32 7.17 10.04 18.77
N LEU A 33 7.06 11.31 19.13
CA LEU A 33 5.81 12.03 18.98
C LEU A 33 5.58 12.18 17.48
N PRO A 34 4.34 11.96 17.01
CA PRO A 34 4.06 12.15 15.60
C PRO A 34 4.21 13.63 15.24
N ASP A 35 4.55 13.88 13.99
CA ASP A 35 4.67 15.24 13.50
C ASP A 35 3.31 15.93 13.45
N VAL A 36 3.33 17.24 13.69
CA VAL A 36 2.16 18.12 13.63
C VAL A 36 2.34 19.17 12.53
N PRO A 37 1.24 19.75 12.02
CA PRO A 37 1.31 20.83 11.05
C PRO A 37 2.05 22.06 11.58
N VAL A 38 2.85 22.69 10.71
CA VAL A 38 3.45 24.00 10.98
C VAL A 38 2.39 25.08 10.83
N THR A 39 2.12 25.85 11.88
CA THR A 39 1.03 26.84 11.90
C THR A 39 1.42 28.19 11.26
N ALA A 40 2.68 28.59 11.36
CA ALA A 40 3.16 29.83 10.75
C ALA A 40 3.34 29.66 9.23
N PRO A 41 2.66 30.44 8.37
CA PRO A 41 2.76 30.29 6.92
C PRO A 41 4.19 30.45 6.39
N ASP A 42 4.63 29.54 5.53
CA ASP A 42 5.90 29.58 4.81
C ASP A 42 5.65 29.78 3.31
N ALA A 43 6.18 30.86 2.74
CA ALA A 43 6.03 31.18 1.33
C ALA A 43 6.68 30.14 0.40
N ALA A 44 7.65 29.35 0.88
CA ALA A 44 8.25 28.25 0.13
C ALA A 44 7.33 27.01 0.06
N PHE A 45 6.30 26.94 0.90
CA PHE A 45 5.32 25.85 0.97
C PHE A 45 3.89 26.41 0.77
N PRO A 46 3.56 26.88 -0.44
CA PRO A 46 2.32 27.61 -0.69
C PRO A 46 1.08 26.72 -0.70
N LEU A 47 1.23 25.40 -0.85
CA LEU A 47 0.10 24.47 -0.87
C LEU A 47 -0.35 24.14 0.55
N ARG A 48 -1.60 23.71 0.65
CA ARG A 48 -2.20 23.19 1.88
C ARG A 48 -2.73 21.81 1.60
N VAL A 49 -2.47 20.87 2.50
CA VAL A 49 -3.04 19.52 2.42
C VAL A 49 -3.68 19.13 3.74
N HIS A 50 -4.78 18.39 3.64
CA HIS A 50 -5.48 17.82 4.79
C HIS A 50 -5.41 16.30 4.69
N LEU A 51 -4.79 15.65 5.68
CA LEU A 51 -4.62 14.20 5.75
C LEU A 51 -5.72 13.61 6.63
N PHE A 52 -6.54 12.73 6.07
CA PHE A 52 -7.69 12.17 6.79
C PHE A 52 -7.38 10.85 7.49
N ASN A 53 -6.67 9.95 6.81
CA ASN A 53 -6.30 8.65 7.32
C ASN A 53 -4.81 8.45 7.11
N VAL A 54 -4.09 8.11 8.17
CA VAL A 54 -2.67 7.79 8.10
C VAL A 54 -2.46 6.46 8.79
N ARG A 55 -1.96 5.48 8.03
CA ARG A 55 -1.48 4.21 8.56
C ARG A 55 0.01 4.14 8.37
N TRP A 56 0.72 3.77 9.42
CA TRP A 56 2.18 3.75 9.37
C TRP A 56 2.73 2.61 10.21
N GLY A 57 3.95 2.22 9.89
CA GLY A 57 4.79 1.29 10.63
C GLY A 57 6.25 1.68 10.48
N GLY A 58 7.11 1.06 11.25
CA GLY A 58 8.54 1.38 11.20
C GLY A 58 9.40 0.29 11.81
N LEU A 59 10.61 0.17 11.29
CA LEU A 59 11.69 -0.62 11.86
C LEU A 59 12.89 0.31 12.07
N GLY A 60 13.27 0.54 13.33
CA GLY A 60 14.34 1.47 13.68
C GLY A 60 13.95 2.93 13.46
N SER A 61 14.79 3.71 12.77
CA SER A 61 14.62 5.16 12.57
C SER A 61 13.84 5.55 11.32
N ARG A 62 13.31 4.57 10.57
CA ARG A 62 12.52 4.82 9.36
C ARG A 62 11.08 4.42 9.61
N ASN A 63 10.19 5.39 9.44
CA ASN A 63 8.76 5.21 9.38
C ASN A 63 8.33 5.22 7.92
N HIS A 64 7.43 4.32 7.57
CA HIS A 64 6.76 4.32 6.29
C HIS A 64 5.27 4.22 6.54
N GLY A 65 4.49 4.72 5.60
CA GLY A 65 3.06 4.67 5.74
C GLY A 65 2.35 5.08 4.47
N TYR A 66 1.04 5.02 4.55
CA TYR A 66 0.14 5.42 3.49
C TYR A 66 -1.11 6.02 4.08
N GLY A 67 -1.88 6.67 3.24
CA GLY A 67 -3.06 7.37 3.68
C GLY A 67 -3.83 8.00 2.54
N THR A 68 -4.78 8.83 2.94
CA THR A 68 -5.66 9.59 2.07
C THR A 68 -5.66 11.05 2.50
N GLY A 69 -5.73 11.95 1.54
CA GLY A 69 -5.74 13.38 1.81
C GLY A 69 -6.38 14.19 0.70
N ASN A 70 -6.60 15.46 0.98
CA ASN A 70 -6.98 16.44 -0.03
C ASN A 70 -5.88 17.48 -0.19
N LEU A 71 -5.65 17.87 -1.44
CA LEU A 71 -4.95 19.09 -1.80
C LEU A 71 -5.97 20.22 -1.74
N LEU A 72 -5.68 21.22 -0.92
CA LEU A 72 -6.49 22.41 -0.69
C LEU A 72 -5.87 23.63 -1.40
N ASP A 73 -5.69 23.52 -2.72
CA ASP A 73 -5.37 24.70 -3.52
C ASP A 73 -6.62 25.58 -3.64
N ALA A 74 -6.45 26.91 -3.54
CA ALA A 74 -7.55 27.89 -3.61
C ALA A 74 -8.39 27.73 -4.89
N ALA A 75 -7.82 27.17 -5.96
CA ALA A 75 -8.51 26.90 -7.21
C ALA A 75 -8.96 25.44 -7.38
N ASN A 76 -8.33 24.47 -6.70
CA ASN A 76 -8.49 23.05 -7.01
C ASN A 76 -8.50 22.21 -5.73
N LEU A 77 -9.70 21.84 -5.28
CA LEU A 77 -9.88 20.86 -4.23
C LEU A 77 -9.82 19.45 -4.86
N GLN A 78 -8.73 18.73 -4.63
CA GLN A 78 -8.52 17.41 -5.23
C GLN A 78 -8.10 16.37 -4.18
N GLY A 79 -8.72 15.20 -4.22
CA GLY A 79 -8.34 14.07 -3.36
C GLY A 79 -7.06 13.41 -3.86
N PHE A 80 -6.37 12.72 -2.98
CA PHE A 80 -5.26 11.85 -3.34
C PHE A 80 -5.07 10.74 -2.32
N ASP A 81 -4.65 9.59 -2.82
CA ASP A 81 -3.99 8.56 -2.01
C ASP A 81 -2.50 8.88 -1.95
N PHE A 82 -1.84 8.55 -0.84
CA PHE A 82 -0.41 8.78 -0.70
C PHE A 82 0.32 7.65 0.00
N ALA A 83 1.62 7.57 -0.28
CA ALA A 83 2.60 6.79 0.46
C ALA A 83 3.80 7.66 0.86
N PHE A 84 4.46 7.34 1.96
CA PHE A 84 5.62 8.06 2.46
C PHE A 84 6.66 7.15 3.13
N GLU A 85 7.92 7.58 3.11
CA GLU A 85 9.03 7.01 3.89
C GLU A 85 9.79 8.16 4.57
N CYS A 86 9.58 8.36 5.86
CA CYS A 86 10.08 9.50 6.62
C CYS A 86 10.60 9.12 8.00
N GLY A 87 11.39 10.00 8.62
CA GLY A 87 11.96 9.74 9.95
C GLY A 87 10.91 9.65 11.07
N VAL A 88 9.70 10.13 10.82
CA VAL A 88 8.60 10.29 11.77
C VAL A 88 7.27 10.08 11.06
N PRO A 89 6.24 9.56 11.76
CA PRO A 89 4.92 9.37 11.19
C PRO A 89 4.11 10.68 11.18
N PHE A 90 3.12 10.75 10.30
CA PHE A 90 2.15 11.84 10.29
C PHE A 90 0.99 11.58 11.26
N THR A 91 0.43 12.66 11.77
CA THR A 91 -0.87 12.64 12.46
C THR A 91 -1.98 13.01 11.46
N PRO A 92 -3.08 12.27 11.37
CA PRO A 92 -4.27 12.74 10.65
C PRO A 92 -4.73 14.09 11.22
N ASN A 93 -5.19 14.99 10.36
CA ASN A 93 -5.76 16.26 10.78
C ASN A 93 -7.10 16.01 11.50
N ALA A 94 -7.21 16.50 12.73
CA ALA A 94 -8.42 16.32 13.55
C ALA A 94 -9.50 17.36 13.21
N ASP A 95 -9.08 18.60 12.93
CA ASP A 95 -9.95 19.70 12.52
C ASP A 95 -9.81 19.96 11.00
N PRO A 96 -10.89 20.18 10.24
CA PRO A 96 -10.83 20.60 8.83
C PRO A 96 -9.96 21.83 8.55
N ALA A 97 -9.80 22.73 9.52
CA ALA A 97 -8.92 23.89 9.43
C ALA A 97 -7.43 23.55 9.60
N ASP A 98 -7.12 22.40 10.23
CA ASP A 98 -5.74 21.92 10.36
C ASP A 98 -5.26 21.42 9.01
N THR A 99 -4.16 21.99 8.53
CA THR A 99 -3.59 21.66 7.23
C THR A 99 -2.08 21.66 7.31
N TYR A 100 -1.47 20.67 6.68
CA TYR A 100 -0.03 20.68 6.48
C TYR A 100 0.33 21.64 5.33
N GLN A 101 1.44 22.33 5.49
CA GLN A 101 2.01 23.13 4.41
C GLN A 101 2.79 22.24 3.48
N ALA A 102 2.62 22.43 2.18
CA ALA A 102 3.25 21.59 1.18
C ALA A 102 3.74 22.38 -0.03
N ARG A 103 4.55 21.73 -0.87
CA ARG A 103 4.89 22.20 -2.20
C ARG A 103 5.05 21.03 -3.15
N TRP A 104 4.85 21.28 -4.43
CA TRP A 104 5.18 20.30 -5.45
C TRP A 104 6.69 20.08 -5.50
N LYS A 105 7.10 18.83 -5.32
CA LYS A 105 8.46 18.38 -5.67
C LYS A 105 8.51 17.91 -7.12
N LYS A 106 7.46 17.20 -7.54
CA LYS A 106 7.19 16.78 -8.93
C LYS A 106 5.68 16.72 -9.15
N SER A 107 5.10 17.76 -9.73
CA SER A 107 3.65 17.79 -9.96
C SER A 107 3.22 16.80 -11.06
N PRO A 108 2.06 16.12 -10.95
CA PRO A 108 1.17 16.04 -9.78
C PRO A 108 1.49 14.87 -8.81
N TYR A 109 2.65 14.22 -8.97
CA TYR A 109 2.92 12.91 -8.37
C TYR A 109 3.68 12.93 -7.04
N GLN A 110 4.30 14.05 -6.66
CA GLN A 110 5.07 14.16 -5.42
C GLN A 110 4.92 15.51 -4.75
N LEU A 111 4.47 15.47 -3.49
CA LEU A 111 4.47 16.61 -2.59
C LEU A 111 5.63 16.49 -1.61
N GLU A 112 6.22 17.63 -1.27
CA GLU A 112 7.03 17.78 -0.08
C GLU A 112 6.19 18.50 0.97
N ILE A 113 5.95 17.82 2.09
CA ILE A 113 5.21 18.35 3.23
C ILE A 113 6.20 18.89 4.26
N LEU A 114 5.91 20.06 4.79
CA LEU A 114 6.60 20.67 5.92
C LEU A 114 5.94 20.25 7.24
N THR A 115 6.74 19.74 8.16
CA THR A 115 6.30 19.28 9.48
C THR A 115 7.15 19.85 10.60
N THR A 116 6.62 19.80 11.82
CA THR A 116 7.41 20.01 13.04
C THR A 116 7.13 18.86 14.00
N GLU A 117 8.20 18.33 14.58
CA GLU A 117 8.09 17.34 15.65
C GLU A 117 7.46 18.01 16.89
N ALA A 118 6.47 17.40 17.51
CA ALA A 118 5.77 18.02 18.63
C ALA A 118 6.74 18.38 19.77
N GLY A 119 6.87 19.69 20.05
CA GLY A 119 7.81 20.21 21.07
C GLY A 119 9.22 20.53 20.55
N ALA A 120 9.52 20.28 19.27
CA ALA A 120 10.78 20.67 18.65
C ALA A 120 10.73 22.11 18.11
N SER A 121 11.91 22.73 18.00
CA SER A 121 12.10 24.08 17.43
C SER A 121 12.53 24.09 15.96
N PHE A 122 12.80 22.91 15.37
CA PHE A 122 13.18 22.77 13.98
C PHE A 122 12.04 22.17 13.17
N THR A 123 11.96 22.57 11.90
CA THR A 123 11.07 21.96 10.91
C THR A 123 11.78 20.80 10.21
N ARG A 124 10.98 19.87 9.69
CA ARG A 124 11.42 18.79 8.80
C ARG A 124 10.58 18.81 7.54
N THR A 125 11.09 18.17 6.49
CA THR A 125 10.30 17.88 5.31
C THR A 125 10.19 16.38 5.09
N CYS A 126 9.04 15.97 4.54
CA CYS A 126 8.75 14.61 4.20
C CYS A 126 8.16 14.57 2.78
N THR A 127 8.63 13.64 1.94
CA THR A 127 8.09 13.49 0.59
C THR A 127 6.92 12.51 0.62
N LEU A 128 5.75 12.97 0.16
CA LEU A 128 4.63 12.11 -0.19
C LEU A 128 4.70 11.78 -1.67
N ASN A 129 4.51 10.51 -1.99
CA ASN A 129 4.21 10.09 -3.35
C ASN A 129 2.70 9.91 -3.49
N LEU A 130 2.12 10.53 -4.52
CA LEU A 130 0.68 10.64 -4.67
C LEU A 130 0.13 9.79 -5.81
N ALA A 131 -1.13 9.39 -5.66
CA ALA A 131 -2.03 9.07 -6.75
C ALA A 131 -3.26 9.99 -6.61
N MET A 132 -3.48 10.82 -7.63
CA MET A 132 -4.52 11.84 -7.58
C MET A 132 -5.89 11.22 -7.86
N GLU A 133 -6.90 11.71 -7.14
CA GLU A 133 -8.29 11.30 -7.33
C GLU A 133 -9.05 12.32 -8.16
N ALA A 134 -10.08 11.88 -8.88
CA ALA A 134 -10.92 12.76 -9.68
C ALA A 134 -11.75 13.73 -8.82
N ARG A 135 -11.96 13.39 -7.54
CA ARG A 135 -12.79 14.16 -6.59
C ARG A 135 -12.12 14.24 -5.23
N PRO A 136 -12.40 15.28 -4.44
CA PRO A 136 -11.92 15.36 -3.07
C PRO A 136 -12.73 14.49 -2.11
N PHE A 137 -12.09 14.08 -1.03
CA PHE A 137 -12.75 13.40 0.08
C PHE A 137 -13.50 14.42 0.95
N THR A 138 -14.75 14.14 1.32
CA THR A 138 -15.57 15.06 2.12
C THR A 138 -15.45 14.82 3.62
N THR A 139 -15.09 13.62 4.05
CA THR A 139 -14.91 13.24 5.45
C THR A 139 -13.83 12.19 5.61
N ALA A 140 -13.35 11.98 6.84
CA ALA A 140 -12.46 10.85 7.14
C ALA A 140 -13.09 9.47 6.86
N ASN A 141 -14.42 9.38 6.85
CA ASN A 141 -15.14 8.15 6.49
C ASN A 141 -15.21 7.95 4.97
N ASP A 142 -15.20 9.03 4.19
CA ASP A 142 -15.08 8.97 2.73
C ASP A 142 -13.63 8.68 2.32
N ALA A 143 -12.71 9.19 3.13
CA ALA A 143 -11.27 8.95 3.04
C ALA A 143 -10.86 7.63 3.71
N HIS A 144 -11.82 6.84 4.19
CA HIS A 144 -11.54 5.50 4.65
C HIS A 144 -11.10 4.72 3.41
N PHE A 145 -9.80 4.39 3.36
CA PHE A 145 -9.21 3.50 2.37
C PHE A 145 -10.27 2.43 2.09
N SER A 146 -10.81 2.39 0.86
CA SER A 146 -12.13 1.79 0.55
C SER A 146 -12.11 0.25 0.60
N HIS A 147 -11.29 -0.29 1.50
CA HIS A 147 -11.01 -1.69 1.71
C HIS A 147 -11.43 -2.05 3.13
N GLY A 148 -12.51 -2.82 3.20
CA GLY A 148 -12.70 -3.75 4.30
C GLY A 148 -11.61 -4.80 4.22
N VAL A 149 -10.44 -4.55 4.82
CA VAL A 149 -9.39 -5.56 5.02
C VAL A 149 -9.44 -6.05 6.46
N SER A 150 -9.65 -7.36 6.53
CA SER A 150 -9.36 -8.27 7.63
C SER A 150 -8.17 -7.82 8.49
N SER A 151 -8.35 -7.87 9.81
CA SER A 151 -7.42 -7.55 10.89
C SER A 151 -6.21 -8.48 11.01
N SER A 152 -5.78 -9.11 9.91
CA SER A 152 -4.67 -10.04 9.87
C SER A 152 -3.68 -9.59 8.81
N LEU A 153 -2.62 -8.89 9.23
CA LEU A 153 -1.21 -9.14 8.84
C LEU A 153 -0.30 -8.01 9.36
N ARG A 154 0.74 -8.40 10.09
CA ARG A 154 1.76 -7.56 10.74
C ARG A 154 3.05 -7.54 9.90
N THR A 155 3.01 -7.02 8.69
CA THR A 155 4.26 -6.78 7.93
C THR A 155 4.34 -5.35 7.42
N PRO A 156 5.55 -4.76 7.40
CA PRO A 156 5.78 -3.34 7.12
C PRO A 156 5.74 -3.12 5.60
N TRP A 157 4.83 -2.27 5.13
CA TRP A 157 4.48 -2.17 3.71
C TRP A 157 5.49 -1.30 2.93
N LEU A 158 6.15 -1.87 1.92
CA LEU A 158 6.80 -1.09 0.85
C LEU A 158 5.75 -0.59 -0.16
N ASP A 159 5.93 0.66 -0.62
CA ASP A 159 5.12 1.41 -1.60
C ASP A 159 4.39 0.52 -2.62
N PRO A 160 3.06 0.42 -2.58
CA PRO A 160 2.33 -0.37 -3.57
C PRO A 160 2.49 0.26 -4.97
N GLY A 161 2.42 -0.57 -6.01
CA GLY A 161 2.36 -0.07 -7.39
C GLY A 161 0.96 0.45 -7.69
N PHE A 162 0.87 1.56 -8.42
CA PHE A 162 -0.39 2.16 -8.87
C PHE A 162 -0.65 1.81 -10.33
N ALA A 163 -1.91 1.98 -10.75
CA ALA A 163 -2.28 1.88 -12.15
C ALA A 163 -1.48 2.89 -12.99
N TYR A 164 -0.90 2.43 -14.10
CA TYR A 164 -0.28 3.32 -15.07
C TYR A 164 -1.37 4.09 -15.82
N GLU A 165 -1.27 5.43 -15.86
CA GLU A 165 -2.31 6.31 -16.44
C GLU A 165 -2.17 6.52 -17.97
N GLY A 166 -1.02 6.19 -18.56
CA GLY A 166 -0.82 6.37 -20.00
C GLY A 166 -1.49 5.25 -20.82
N PRO A 167 -2.27 5.54 -21.88
CA PRO A 167 -2.86 4.49 -22.69
C PRO A 167 -1.78 3.64 -23.34
N SER A 168 -1.80 2.35 -23.05
CA SER A 168 -0.88 1.38 -23.62
C SER A 168 -1.56 0.60 -24.73
N THR A 169 -1.05 0.69 -25.96
CA THR A 169 -1.64 -0.01 -27.10
C THR A 169 -1.44 -1.52 -27.05
N ASP A 170 -0.51 -2.02 -26.24
CA ASP A 170 -0.22 -3.44 -26.07
C ASP A 170 -0.69 -4.00 -24.72
N HIS A 171 -1.19 -3.16 -23.80
CA HIS A 171 -1.73 -3.56 -22.49
C HIS A 171 -3.19 -3.15 -22.35
N LEU A 172 -3.99 -3.71 -23.24
CA LEU A 172 -5.39 -3.37 -23.42
C LEU A 172 -6.31 -3.88 -22.30
N ILE A 173 -5.92 -4.92 -21.56
CA ILE A 173 -6.76 -5.51 -20.51
C ILE A 173 -6.82 -4.56 -19.32
N GLN A 174 -8.03 -4.27 -18.87
CA GLN A 174 -8.26 -3.53 -17.65
C GLN A 174 -8.40 -4.53 -16.51
N PHE A 175 -7.48 -4.50 -15.54
CA PHE A 175 -7.47 -5.38 -14.38
C PHE A 175 -7.80 -4.60 -13.12
N HIS A 176 -9.01 -4.78 -12.61
CA HIS A 176 -9.56 -4.07 -11.45
C HIS A 176 -9.41 -4.93 -10.19
N VAL A 177 -8.43 -4.61 -9.36
CA VAL A 177 -8.18 -5.35 -8.10
C VAL A 177 -9.22 -4.98 -7.05
N LEU A 178 -9.99 -5.94 -6.57
CA LEU A 178 -11.09 -5.71 -5.61
C LEU A 178 -10.69 -5.99 -4.17
N ASP A 179 -9.88 -7.04 -3.96
CA ASP A 179 -9.35 -7.42 -2.65
C ASP A 179 -8.03 -8.17 -2.84
N GLY A 180 -7.20 -8.21 -1.82
CA GLY A 180 -5.89 -8.85 -1.89
C GLY A 180 -5.23 -9.04 -0.52
N GLN A 181 -4.50 -10.14 -0.40
CA GLN A 181 -3.53 -10.36 0.65
C GLN A 181 -2.13 -10.33 0.05
N ARG A 182 -1.21 -9.75 0.81
CA ARG A 182 0.19 -9.64 0.47
C ARG A 182 1.01 -10.27 1.59
N GLN A 183 2.03 -11.00 1.19
CA GLN A 183 3.09 -11.46 2.04
C GLN A 183 4.42 -11.00 1.43
N GLU A 184 5.31 -10.52 2.30
CA GLU A 184 6.65 -10.12 1.91
C GLU A 184 7.62 -11.16 2.48
N ASP A 185 8.59 -11.55 1.67
CA ASP A 185 9.74 -12.31 2.11
C ASP A 185 11.04 -11.80 1.45
N SER A 186 12.15 -12.53 1.63
CA SER A 186 13.45 -12.14 1.08
C SER A 186 13.53 -12.15 -0.44
N PHE A 187 12.53 -12.70 -1.14
CA PHE A 187 12.50 -12.85 -2.60
C PHE A 187 11.59 -11.82 -3.29
N GLY A 188 10.72 -11.13 -2.54
CA GLY A 188 9.86 -10.09 -3.08
C GLY A 188 8.50 -10.04 -2.40
N ASP A 189 7.54 -9.41 -3.08
CA ASP A 189 6.15 -9.43 -2.68
C ASP A 189 5.39 -10.50 -3.46
N HIS A 190 4.79 -11.42 -2.73
CA HIS A 190 3.83 -12.35 -3.28
C HIS A 190 2.48 -12.18 -2.61
N GLY A 191 1.43 -12.63 -3.29
CA GLY A 191 0.11 -12.47 -2.74
C GLY A 191 -0.96 -13.10 -3.61
N TRP A 192 -2.19 -12.96 -3.14
CA TRP A 192 -3.37 -13.47 -3.80
C TRP A 192 -4.57 -12.59 -3.52
N GLY A 193 -5.56 -12.62 -4.40
CA GLY A 193 -6.76 -11.82 -4.21
C GLY A 193 -7.81 -12.09 -5.26
N ILE A 194 -8.76 -11.18 -5.32
CA ILE A 194 -9.83 -11.19 -6.32
C ILE A 194 -9.83 -9.88 -7.10
N ALA A 195 -10.07 -10.00 -8.40
CA ALA A 195 -10.14 -8.89 -9.33
C ALA A 195 -11.29 -9.11 -10.32
N ASN A 196 -11.73 -8.03 -10.95
CA ASN A 196 -12.49 -8.10 -12.18
C ASN A 196 -11.58 -7.69 -13.34
N LEU A 197 -11.82 -8.24 -14.53
CA LEU A 197 -11.11 -7.81 -15.73
C LEU A 197 -12.03 -7.60 -16.91
N VAL A 198 -11.67 -6.64 -17.74
CA VAL A 198 -12.30 -6.33 -19.02
C VAL A 198 -11.24 -6.42 -20.10
N ASP A 199 -11.47 -7.29 -21.07
CA ASP A 199 -10.71 -7.31 -22.31
C ASP A 199 -11.44 -6.38 -23.30
N PRO A 200 -10.83 -5.34 -23.90
CA PRO A 200 -11.56 -4.40 -24.74
C PRO A 200 -11.95 -4.95 -26.12
N GLN A 201 -11.73 -6.25 -26.39
CA GLN A 201 -12.30 -6.87 -27.58
C GLN A 201 -13.83 -6.68 -27.65
N PRO A 202 -14.41 -6.44 -28.84
CA PRO A 202 -15.85 -6.31 -28.99
C PRO A 202 -16.60 -7.54 -28.45
N GLY A 203 -17.57 -7.31 -27.58
CA GLY A 203 -18.39 -8.38 -26.98
C GLY A 203 -17.78 -9.04 -25.74
N SER A 204 -16.60 -8.60 -25.30
CA SER A 204 -16.07 -9.02 -24.00
C SER A 204 -16.99 -8.57 -22.87
N VAL A 205 -17.20 -9.49 -21.93
CA VAL A 205 -17.95 -9.24 -20.70
C VAL A 205 -16.95 -9.06 -19.55
N LEU A 206 -17.36 -8.31 -18.53
CA LEU A 206 -16.63 -8.23 -17.27
C LEU A 206 -16.51 -9.65 -16.68
N GLN A 207 -15.31 -10.09 -16.36
CA GLN A 207 -15.04 -11.42 -15.80
C GLN A 207 -14.37 -11.31 -14.43
N GLY A 208 -14.78 -12.15 -13.50
CA GLY A 208 -14.08 -12.29 -12.23
C GLY A 208 -12.79 -13.06 -12.42
N ALA A 209 -11.79 -12.77 -11.61
CA ALA A 209 -10.52 -13.49 -11.58
C ALA A 209 -10.02 -13.63 -10.15
N ASP A 210 -9.76 -14.87 -9.75
CA ASP A 210 -8.86 -15.14 -8.63
C ASP A 210 -7.43 -14.96 -9.13
N TYR A 211 -6.60 -14.21 -8.41
CA TYR A 211 -5.24 -13.95 -8.86
C TYR A 211 -4.19 -14.31 -7.82
N ARG A 212 -2.99 -14.59 -8.31
CA ARG A 212 -1.75 -14.71 -7.52
C ARG A 212 -0.64 -13.95 -8.22
N PHE A 213 0.21 -13.29 -7.45
CA PHE A 213 1.34 -12.55 -7.99
C PHE A 213 2.62 -12.86 -7.22
N ASP A 214 3.72 -12.64 -7.90
CA ASP A 214 5.08 -12.69 -7.38
C ASP A 214 5.84 -11.57 -8.09
N CYS A 215 5.88 -10.41 -7.44
CA CYS A 215 6.30 -9.15 -8.02
C CYS A 215 7.15 -8.36 -7.02
N SER A 216 7.91 -7.39 -7.52
CA SER A 216 8.67 -6.51 -6.61
C SER A 216 7.79 -5.61 -5.73
N ARG A 217 6.49 -5.52 -6.06
CA ARG A 217 5.49 -4.68 -5.41
C ARG A 217 4.12 -5.36 -5.45
N GLY A 218 3.37 -5.22 -4.35
CA GLY A 218 1.95 -5.58 -4.31
C GLY A 218 1.04 -4.57 -5.02
N PHE A 219 -0.22 -4.96 -5.22
CA PHE A 219 -1.27 -4.12 -5.79
C PHE A 219 -1.97 -3.29 -4.71
N VAL A 220 -2.29 -2.04 -5.05
CA VAL A 220 -3.40 -1.33 -4.39
C VAL A 220 -4.70 -1.87 -4.97
N THR A 221 -5.63 -2.17 -4.09
CA THR A 221 -7.00 -2.50 -4.45
C THR A 221 -7.68 -1.23 -4.97
N SER A 222 -8.19 -1.26 -6.20
CA SER A 222 -8.73 -0.06 -6.84
C SER A 222 -10.13 0.24 -6.31
N SER A 223 -10.28 1.37 -5.63
CA SER A 223 -11.52 1.82 -5.00
C SER A 223 -12.57 2.29 -6.00
N GLN A 224 -12.15 2.69 -7.21
CA GLN A 224 -13.02 3.22 -8.26
C GLN A 224 -12.91 2.37 -9.53
N LEU A 225 -14.01 2.29 -10.28
CA LEU A 225 -14.12 1.47 -11.50
C LEU A 225 -13.24 1.93 -12.65
N ASP A 226 -12.90 3.21 -12.67
CA ASP A 226 -12.01 3.84 -13.62
C ASP A 226 -10.52 3.63 -13.28
N ASN A 227 -10.22 3.15 -12.06
CA ASN A 227 -8.86 2.80 -11.65
C ASN A 227 -8.57 1.32 -11.95
N TYR A 228 -7.90 1.04 -13.06
CA TYR A 228 -7.52 -0.32 -13.44
C TYR A 228 -6.03 -0.42 -13.78
N TYR A 229 -5.43 -1.55 -13.46
CA TYR A 229 -4.12 -1.88 -13.98
C TYR A 229 -4.23 -2.24 -15.45
N GLN A 230 -3.38 -1.65 -16.27
CA GLN A 230 -3.28 -2.02 -17.67
C GLN A 230 -2.47 -3.30 -17.80
N GLY A 231 -3.02 -4.28 -18.51
CA GLY A 231 -2.46 -5.61 -18.61
C GLY A 231 -2.51 -6.19 -20.01
N ARG A 232 -1.74 -7.25 -20.23
CA ARG A 232 -1.85 -8.09 -21.43
C ARG A 232 -1.71 -9.55 -21.10
N TRP A 233 -2.38 -10.39 -21.89
CA TRP A 233 -2.20 -11.83 -21.81
C TRP A 233 -0.78 -12.20 -22.23
N THR A 234 -0.01 -12.77 -21.30
CA THR A 234 1.20 -13.54 -21.64
C THR A 234 0.86 -15.01 -21.87
N ARG A 235 -0.25 -15.46 -21.28
CA ARG A 235 -0.91 -16.72 -21.59
C ARG A 235 -2.43 -16.55 -21.44
N PRO A 236 -3.21 -16.57 -22.54
CA PRO A 236 -4.66 -16.30 -22.50
C PRO A 236 -5.38 -17.12 -21.43
N GLY A 237 -6.17 -16.43 -20.59
CA GLY A 237 -6.95 -17.03 -19.51
C GLY A 237 -6.16 -17.58 -18.31
N GLN A 238 -4.83 -17.42 -18.28
CA GLN A 238 -3.98 -17.99 -17.22
C GLN A 238 -2.94 -17.02 -16.66
N LYS A 239 -2.33 -16.18 -17.49
CA LYS A 239 -1.26 -15.26 -17.06
C LYS A 239 -1.36 -13.90 -17.72
N LEU A 240 -1.30 -12.87 -16.89
CA LEU A 240 -1.25 -11.47 -17.27
C LEU A 240 0.14 -10.90 -16.97
N GLU A 241 0.62 -9.99 -17.81
CA GLU A 241 1.65 -9.01 -17.45
C GLU A 241 0.93 -7.69 -17.21
N LEU A 242 1.02 -7.15 -15.99
CA LEU A 242 0.43 -5.89 -15.59
C LEU A 242 1.50 -4.80 -15.51
N LEU A 243 1.12 -3.59 -15.91
CA LEU A 243 1.93 -2.39 -15.76
C LEU A 243 1.65 -1.77 -14.39
N LEU A 244 2.73 -1.58 -13.63
CA LEU A 244 2.71 -0.94 -12.32
C LEU A 244 3.51 0.35 -12.40
N GLN A 245 2.91 1.49 -12.09
CA GLN A 245 3.65 2.73 -11.92
C GLN A 245 4.01 2.91 -10.45
N ARG A 246 5.28 3.20 -10.15
CA ARG A 246 5.63 3.51 -8.76
C ARG A 246 5.15 4.92 -8.42
N PRO A 247 4.65 5.13 -7.19
CA PRO A 247 4.37 6.45 -6.67
C PRO A 247 5.53 7.40 -6.90
N GLY A 248 5.26 8.56 -7.49
CA GLY A 248 6.28 9.58 -7.73
C GLY A 248 7.36 9.23 -8.77
N SER A 249 7.23 8.10 -9.46
CA SER A 249 8.16 7.65 -10.49
C SER A 249 7.52 7.70 -11.88
N ASP A 250 8.32 7.99 -12.89
CA ASP A 250 7.98 7.76 -14.30
C ASP A 250 8.31 6.33 -14.76
N LYS A 251 8.97 5.54 -13.90
CA LYS A 251 9.26 4.14 -14.18
C LYS A 251 8.00 3.29 -14.06
N VAL A 252 7.76 2.51 -15.11
CA VAL A 252 6.74 1.46 -15.16
C VAL A 252 7.43 0.12 -14.93
N ASP A 253 7.08 -0.54 -13.83
CA ASP A 253 7.44 -1.92 -13.57
C ASP A 253 6.45 -2.87 -14.26
N ARG A 254 6.89 -4.09 -14.50
CA ARG A 254 6.06 -5.17 -15.04
C ARG A 254 5.89 -6.26 -14.00
N CYS A 255 4.66 -6.68 -13.81
CA CYS A 255 4.31 -7.70 -12.82
C CYS A 255 3.56 -8.84 -13.50
N THR A 256 4.07 -10.07 -13.38
CA THR A 256 3.39 -11.24 -13.91
C THR A 256 2.40 -11.77 -12.88
N VAL A 257 1.14 -11.87 -13.28
CA VAL A 257 0.03 -12.34 -12.44
C VAL A 257 -0.52 -13.62 -13.02
N SER A 258 -0.65 -14.65 -12.19
CA SER A 258 -1.40 -15.86 -12.56
C SER A 258 -2.86 -15.65 -12.18
N VAL A 259 -3.78 -15.94 -13.10
CA VAL A 259 -5.22 -15.75 -12.91
C VAL A 259 -5.98 -17.05 -13.15
N ALA A 260 -7.07 -17.22 -12.40
CA ALA A 260 -8.09 -18.22 -12.63
C ALA A 260 -9.43 -17.51 -12.88
N LEU A 261 -9.88 -17.56 -14.13
CA LEU A 261 -11.11 -16.87 -14.55
C LEU A 261 -12.35 -17.51 -13.93
N ARG A 262 -13.30 -16.65 -13.57
CA ARG A 262 -14.65 -16.98 -13.11
C ARG A 262 -15.64 -16.66 -14.23
N PRO A 263 -16.74 -17.43 -14.35
CA PRO A 263 -17.76 -17.16 -15.37
C PRO A 263 -18.47 -15.82 -15.14
N ASP A 264 -18.63 -15.43 -13.87
CA ASP A 264 -19.29 -14.20 -13.45
C ASP A 264 -18.29 -13.22 -12.81
N PRO A 265 -18.49 -11.90 -12.94
CA PRO A 265 -17.71 -10.91 -12.22
C PRO A 265 -17.96 -11.01 -10.71
N TYR A 266 -16.94 -10.70 -9.93
CA TYR A 266 -17.12 -10.46 -8.50
C TYR A 266 -18.00 -9.22 -8.30
N PRO A 267 -18.94 -9.25 -7.34
CA PRO A 267 -19.74 -8.08 -7.04
C PRO A 267 -18.80 -6.97 -6.58
N GLU A 268 -18.90 -5.80 -7.21
CA GLU A 268 -18.29 -4.61 -6.67
C GLU A 268 -18.84 -4.41 -5.27
N ARG A 269 -17.94 -4.31 -4.29
CA ARG A 269 -18.33 -3.79 -2.99
C ARG A 269 -18.72 -2.35 -3.22
N ARG A 270 -20.01 -2.10 -3.46
CA ARG A 270 -20.55 -0.74 -3.41
C ARG A 270 -20.09 -0.18 -2.07
N SER A 271 -19.23 0.83 -2.12
CA SER A 271 -18.98 1.70 -0.97
C SER A 271 -20.35 1.96 -0.38
N ARG A 272 -20.59 1.47 0.85
CA ARG A 272 -21.90 1.52 1.53
C ARG A 272 -22.59 2.80 1.10
N ALA A 273 -23.70 2.69 0.36
CA ALA A 273 -24.46 3.85 -0.03
C ALA A 273 -24.67 4.68 1.23
N GLN A 274 -24.13 5.90 1.25
CA GLN A 274 -24.48 6.88 2.26
C GLN A 274 -26.01 6.96 2.19
N ASN A 275 -26.68 6.45 3.23
CA ASN A 275 -28.12 6.64 3.34
C ASN A 275 -28.36 8.16 3.31
N PRO A 276 -29.27 8.64 2.44
CA PRO A 276 -29.61 10.06 2.40
C PRO A 276 -30.15 10.57 3.73
#